data_AF-A0A6B2GY38-F1
#
_entry.id   AF-A0A6B2GY38-F1
#
_cell.length_a   1.000
_cell.length_b   1.000
_cell.length_c   1.000
_cell.angle_alpha   90.00
_cell.angle_beta   90.00
_cell.angle_gamma   90.00
#
_symmetry.space_group_name_H-M   'P 1'
#
loop_
_entity.id
_entity.type
_entity.pdbx_description
1 polymer ?
#
loop_
_entity_poly.entity_id
_entity_poly.type
_entity_poly.pdbx_seq_one_letter_code
_entity_poly.pdbx_strand_id
1 'polypeptide(L)'
;MNFAVASILIVLIIAPGLIMSRGFFSAPFTKRILPSNPVNELISAILPSVVLHALYLVIVQNWTDYQVDFPLLGNLLFSSSNPDRIKESFSNLSTFFVPIAIYHIVLWAVAYLLGLIGRVIIRFGSLDINLAYFRFNNKWHYIFSGEITRFPDVQRPPITRIDMRVVDMLVDTADGSIIYSGILQDYSLNNNAELDSLTLSHVFRRPLTEEVNGKNDAGEEVLVQAQSQRKYKVPGALMVIPYSKVVNINLHYAALNRPGEIQIGSLPAPDLNDPDLITHGDIISDMDEGQNAR
;
A
#
# COMPACT_ATOMS: atom_id res chain seq x y z
N MET A 1 7.11 16.64 -39.59
CA MET A 1 6.52 16.02 -38.40
C MET A 1 6.25 17.09 -37.36
N ASN A 2 5.01 17.29 -36.94
CA ASN A 2 4.73 18.11 -35.77
C ASN A 2 4.65 17.17 -34.56
N PHE A 3 5.82 16.73 -34.07
CA PHE A 3 5.95 15.75 -32.97
C PHE A 3 5.06 16.12 -31.77
N ALA A 4 4.88 17.42 -31.50
CA ALA A 4 4.04 17.92 -30.43
C ALA A 4 2.58 17.45 -30.53
N VAL A 5 1.97 17.49 -31.72
CA VAL A 5 0.56 17.12 -31.91
C VAL A 5 0.37 15.62 -31.70
N ALA A 6 1.25 14.81 -32.28
CA ALA A 6 1.23 13.36 -32.11
C ALA A 6 1.42 12.98 -30.63
N SER A 7 2.34 13.63 -29.90
CA SER A 7 2.53 13.39 -28.47
C SER A 7 1.30 13.72 -27.64
N ILE A 8 0.64 14.85 -27.90
CA ILE A 8 -0.60 15.22 -27.21
C ILE A 8 -1.70 14.19 -27.48
N LEU A 9 -1.86 13.75 -28.73
CA LEU A 9 -2.84 12.73 -29.08
C LEU A 9 -2.56 11.39 -28.39
N ILE A 10 -1.30 10.96 -28.31
CA ILE A 10 -0.93 9.74 -27.58
C ILE A 10 -1.31 9.87 -26.10
N VAL A 11 -1.03 11.03 -25.47
CA VAL A 11 -1.43 11.27 -24.07
C VAL A 11 -2.95 11.21 -23.91
N LEU A 12 -3.71 11.83 -24.82
CA LEU A 12 -5.17 11.78 -24.81
C LEU A 12 -5.72 10.35 -24.97
N ILE A 13 -5.09 9.54 -25.84
CA ILE A 13 -5.45 8.15 -26.08
C ILE A 13 -5.11 7.26 -24.87
N ILE A 14 -4.09 7.59 -24.08
CA ILE A 14 -3.70 6.79 -22.90
C ILE A 14 -4.43 7.27 -21.62
N ALA A 15 -4.85 8.54 -21.58
CA ALA A 15 -5.42 9.19 -20.39
C ALA A 15 -6.59 8.43 -19.73
N PRO A 16 -7.59 7.88 -20.45
CA PRO A 16 -8.67 7.11 -19.81
C PRO A 16 -8.17 5.95 -18.95
N GLY A 17 -7.17 5.20 -19.41
CA GLY A 17 -6.58 4.10 -18.65
C GLY A 17 -5.87 4.55 -17.36
N LEU A 18 -5.15 5.67 -17.43
CA LEU A 18 -4.51 6.29 -16.26
C LEU A 18 -5.58 6.75 -15.25
N ILE A 19 -6.61 7.44 -15.74
CA ILE A 19 -7.69 7.97 -14.91
C ILE A 19 -8.50 6.85 -14.25
N MET A 20 -8.77 5.76 -14.96
CA MET A 20 -9.39 4.56 -14.39
C MET A 20 -8.55 3.98 -13.24
N SER A 21 -7.23 3.88 -13.43
CA SER A 21 -6.30 3.43 -12.39
C SER A 21 -6.35 4.35 -11.16
N ARG A 22 -6.43 5.67 -11.36
CA ARG A 22 -6.59 6.63 -10.24
C ARG A 22 -7.92 6.46 -9.51
N GLY A 23 -9.00 6.19 -10.22
CA GLY A 23 -10.29 5.84 -9.60
C GLY A 23 -10.18 4.57 -8.75
N PHE A 24 -9.54 3.53 -9.29
CA PHE A 24 -9.37 2.24 -8.64
C PHE A 24 -8.52 2.30 -7.36
N PHE A 25 -7.41 3.04 -7.37
CA PHE A 25 -6.50 3.18 -6.22
C PHE A 25 -6.83 4.38 -5.29
N SER A 26 -8.05 4.94 -5.37
CA SER A 26 -8.47 6.03 -4.49
C SER A 26 -8.73 5.58 -3.02
N ALA A 27 -8.88 6.51 -2.08
CA ALA A 27 -9.22 6.34 -0.64
C ALA A 27 -8.09 5.77 0.29
N PRO A 28 -8.28 4.87 1.29
CA PRO A 28 -7.19 4.56 2.25
C PRO A 28 -5.98 3.86 1.61
N PHE A 29 -6.14 3.36 0.38
CA PHE A 29 -5.08 2.83 -0.48
C PHE A 29 -4.30 3.92 -1.24
N THR A 30 -4.73 5.19 -1.17
CA THR A 30 -4.09 6.37 -1.79
C THR A 30 -2.87 6.87 -1.03
N LYS A 31 -2.57 6.34 0.17
CA LYS A 31 -1.30 6.66 0.85
C LYS A 31 -0.18 6.36 -0.15
N ARG A 32 0.45 7.44 -0.63
CA ARG A 32 0.88 7.63 -2.03
C ARG A 32 1.52 6.40 -2.67
N ILE A 33 0.70 5.65 -3.40
CA ILE A 33 1.19 4.79 -4.48
C ILE A 33 1.42 5.72 -5.68
N LEU A 34 2.53 6.45 -5.65
CA LEU A 34 3.16 6.78 -6.93
C LEU A 34 3.76 5.44 -7.38
N PRO A 35 3.45 4.96 -8.60
CA PRO A 35 4.13 3.77 -9.07
C PRO A 35 5.62 4.04 -9.04
N SER A 36 6.39 3.10 -8.50
CA SER A 36 7.85 3.15 -8.47
C SER A 36 8.47 3.35 -9.86
N ASN A 37 7.69 3.10 -10.93
CA ASN A 37 8.06 3.35 -12.32
C ASN A 37 6.91 3.96 -13.16
N PRO A 38 7.03 5.22 -13.62
CA PRO A 38 6.01 5.87 -14.45
C PRO A 38 5.81 5.18 -15.81
N VAL A 39 6.82 4.50 -16.35
CA VAL A 39 6.71 3.73 -17.60
C VAL A 39 5.75 2.55 -17.44
N ASN A 40 5.80 1.87 -16.29
CA ASN A 40 4.89 0.76 -16.02
C ASN A 40 3.44 1.23 -15.87
N GLU A 41 3.22 2.43 -15.30
CA GLU A 41 1.89 3.06 -15.23
C GLU A 41 1.35 3.34 -16.65
N LEU A 42 2.19 3.87 -17.54
CA LEU A 42 1.81 4.09 -18.93
C LEU A 42 1.48 2.78 -19.66
N ILE A 43 2.32 1.76 -19.55
CA ILE A 43 2.11 0.46 -20.21
C ILE A 43 0.81 -0.19 -19.71
N SER A 44 0.59 -0.21 -18.40
CA SER A 44 -0.62 -0.80 -17.81
C SER A 44 -1.90 0.00 -18.15
N ALA A 45 -1.78 1.29 -18.46
CA ALA A 45 -2.90 2.12 -18.90
C ALA A 45 -3.30 1.92 -20.36
N ILE A 46 -2.42 1.40 -21.23
CA ILE A 46 -2.73 1.24 -22.66
C ILE A 46 -3.93 0.33 -22.86
N LEU A 47 -3.93 -0.86 -22.26
CA LEU A 47 -4.98 -1.85 -22.44
C LEU A 47 -6.37 -1.34 -22.00
N PRO A 48 -6.59 -0.85 -20.76
CA PRO A 48 -7.88 -0.32 -20.37
C PRO A 48 -8.29 0.89 -21.22
N SER A 49 -7.34 1.72 -21.66
CA SER A 49 -7.67 2.86 -22.51
C SER A 49 -8.19 2.42 -23.89
N VAL A 50 -7.51 1.47 -24.54
CA VAL A 50 -7.95 0.89 -25.82
C VAL A 50 -9.34 0.28 -25.69
N VAL A 51 -9.59 -0.48 -24.61
CA VAL A 51 -10.90 -1.08 -24.36
C VAL A 51 -11.98 -0.01 -24.18
N LEU A 52 -11.72 1.04 -23.39
CA LEU A 52 -12.69 2.12 -23.18
C LEU A 52 -12.99 2.91 -24.45
N HIS A 53 -11.97 3.21 -25.25
CA HIS A 53 -12.14 3.82 -26.57
C HIS A 53 -12.98 2.93 -27.49
N ALA A 54 -12.67 1.63 -27.56
CA ALA A 54 -13.43 0.69 -28.39
C ALA A 54 -14.90 0.59 -27.96
N LEU A 55 -15.17 0.48 -26.66
CA LEU A 55 -16.54 0.45 -26.13
C LEU A 55 -17.30 1.74 -26.45
N TYR A 56 -16.65 2.90 -26.27
CA TYR A 56 -17.25 4.18 -26.60
C TYR A 56 -17.59 4.28 -28.10
N LEU A 57 -16.68 3.87 -28.98
CA LEU A 57 -16.90 3.85 -30.42
C LEU A 57 -18.08 2.96 -30.82
N VAL A 58 -18.16 1.76 -30.24
CA VAL A 58 -19.31 0.84 -30.46
C VAL A 58 -20.61 1.49 -30.01
N ILE A 59 -20.64 2.19 -28.86
CA ILE A 59 -21.84 2.88 -28.39
C ILE A 59 -22.23 4.01 -29.36
N VAL A 60 -21.28 4.86 -29.75
CA VAL A 60 -21.54 6.01 -30.62
C VAL A 60 -22.00 5.57 -32.01
N GLN A 61 -21.32 4.60 -32.63
CA GLN A 61 -21.66 4.15 -33.99
C GLN A 61 -23.00 3.43 -34.07
N ASN A 62 -23.45 2.80 -32.98
CA ASN A 62 -24.75 2.13 -32.95
C ASN A 62 -25.90 3.05 -32.55
N TRP A 63 -25.64 4.11 -31.77
CA TRP A 63 -26.68 4.97 -31.20
C TRP A 63 -26.74 6.36 -31.85
N THR A 64 -25.78 6.68 -32.72
CA THR A 64 -25.72 7.94 -33.46
C THR A 64 -25.29 7.67 -34.90
N ASP A 65 -25.59 8.59 -35.80
CA ASP A 65 -25.12 8.53 -37.20
C ASP A 65 -23.65 8.96 -37.36
N TYR A 66 -22.92 9.20 -36.25
CA TYR A 66 -21.55 9.70 -36.29
C TYR A 66 -20.57 8.56 -36.62
N GLN A 67 -19.88 8.69 -37.74
CA GLN A 67 -18.83 7.78 -38.17
C GLN A 67 -17.45 8.38 -37.87
N VAL A 68 -16.60 7.59 -37.21
CA VAL A 68 -15.24 8.02 -36.90
C VAL A 68 -14.32 7.79 -38.10
N ASP A 69 -13.71 8.88 -38.57
CA ASP A 69 -12.72 8.86 -39.64
C ASP A 69 -11.34 8.45 -39.10
N PHE A 70 -11.06 7.13 -39.13
CA PHE A 70 -9.76 6.59 -38.75
C PHE A 70 -8.59 7.08 -39.63
N PRO A 71 -8.74 7.23 -40.97
CA PRO A 71 -7.72 7.87 -41.80
C PRO A 71 -7.29 9.26 -41.30
N LEU A 72 -8.22 10.09 -40.84
CA LEU A 72 -7.90 11.39 -40.25
C LEU A 72 -7.05 11.28 -38.98
N LEU A 73 -7.38 10.34 -38.09
CA LEU A 73 -6.57 10.06 -36.89
C LEU A 73 -5.15 9.58 -37.26
N GLY A 74 -5.03 8.70 -38.26
CA GLY A 74 -3.74 8.23 -38.77
C GLY A 74 -2.88 9.35 -39.36
N ASN A 75 -3.50 10.28 -40.11
CA ASN A 75 -2.80 11.44 -40.66
C ASN A 75 -2.27 12.37 -39.56
N LEU A 76 -3.00 12.53 -38.46
CA LEU A 76 -2.58 13.35 -37.31
C LEU A 76 -1.48 12.68 -36.48
N LEU A 77 -1.50 11.34 -36.34
CA LEU A 77 -0.49 10.59 -35.56
C LEU A 77 0.83 10.40 -36.32
N PHE A 78 0.77 10.01 -37.59
CA PHE A 78 1.96 9.61 -38.36
C PHE A 78 2.46 10.68 -39.33
N SER A 79 1.72 11.78 -39.48
CA SER A 79 1.95 12.83 -40.50
C SER A 79 1.81 12.27 -41.93
N SER A 80 0.79 12.72 -42.66
CA SER A 80 0.67 12.40 -44.09
C SER A 80 1.83 12.99 -44.90
N SER A 81 2.22 12.36 -46.01
CA SER A 81 3.15 12.95 -46.99
C SER A 81 2.48 14.01 -47.88
N ASN A 82 1.14 14.05 -47.89
CA ASN A 82 0.36 15.01 -48.68
C ASN A 82 0.01 16.25 -47.84
N PRO A 83 0.50 17.46 -48.20
CA PRO A 83 0.22 18.71 -47.49
C PRO A 83 -1.25 19.07 -47.41
N ASP A 84 -2.05 18.75 -48.42
CA ASP A 84 -3.47 19.11 -48.46
C ASP A 84 -4.28 18.29 -47.45
N ARG A 85 -3.95 17.00 -47.28
CA ARG A 85 -4.55 16.13 -46.27
C ARG A 85 -4.23 16.57 -44.84
N ILE A 86 -3.03 17.11 -44.62
CA ILE A 86 -2.65 17.69 -43.33
C ILE A 86 -3.53 18.91 -43.03
N LYS A 87 -3.67 19.84 -43.99
CA LYS A 87 -4.52 21.03 -43.83
C LYS A 87 -5.97 20.66 -43.55
N GLU A 88 -6.51 19.70 -44.29
CA GLU A 88 -7.87 19.18 -44.09
C GLU A 88 -8.05 18.60 -42.68
N SER A 89 -7.08 17.81 -42.21
CA SER A 89 -7.12 17.20 -40.87
C SER A 89 -7.10 18.25 -39.76
N PHE A 90 -6.30 19.32 -39.88
CA PHE A 90 -6.30 20.43 -38.93
C PHE A 90 -7.58 21.28 -39.00
N SER A 91 -8.12 21.50 -40.20
CA SER A 91 -9.41 22.20 -40.38
C SER A 91 -10.55 21.46 -39.71
N ASN A 92 -10.61 20.13 -39.90
CA ASN A 92 -11.59 19.27 -39.23
C ASN A 92 -11.38 19.27 -37.71
N LEU A 93 -10.14 19.18 -37.22
CA LEU A 93 -9.85 19.27 -35.80
C LEU A 93 -10.35 20.58 -35.19
N SER A 94 -10.16 21.71 -35.88
CA SER A 94 -10.66 23.01 -35.42
C SER A 94 -12.19 23.08 -35.44
N THR A 95 -12.82 22.53 -36.46
CA THR A 95 -14.29 22.54 -36.61
C THR A 95 -14.98 21.69 -35.56
N PHE A 96 -14.43 20.50 -35.28
CA PHE A 96 -14.98 19.53 -34.35
C PHE A 96 -14.34 19.57 -32.96
N PHE A 97 -13.64 20.64 -32.62
CA PHE A 97 -12.92 20.76 -31.34
C PHE A 97 -13.81 20.52 -30.12
N VAL A 98 -15.00 21.14 -30.08
CA VAL A 98 -15.94 21.03 -28.95
C VAL A 98 -16.46 19.59 -28.79
N PRO A 99 -17.00 18.92 -29.82
CA PRO A 99 -17.35 17.50 -29.74
C PRO A 99 -16.20 16.60 -29.28
N ILE A 100 -14.98 16.82 -29.79
CA ILE A 100 -13.79 16.06 -29.40
C ILE A 100 -13.47 16.28 -27.92
N ALA A 101 -13.55 17.52 -27.41
CA ALA A 101 -13.32 17.83 -26.01
C ALA A 101 -14.37 17.18 -25.09
N ILE A 102 -15.66 17.29 -25.45
CA ILE A 102 -16.76 16.66 -24.71
C ILE A 102 -16.57 15.15 -24.64
N TYR A 103 -16.20 14.52 -25.76
CA TYR A 103 -15.88 13.10 -25.82
C TYR A 103 -14.82 12.70 -24.78
N HIS A 104 -13.68 13.40 -24.75
CA HIS A 104 -12.62 13.07 -23.79
C HIS A 104 -13.07 13.29 -22.35
N ILE A 105 -13.78 14.38 -22.05
CA ILE A 105 -14.28 14.66 -20.69
C ILE A 105 -15.23 13.57 -20.22
N VAL A 106 -16.20 13.18 -21.06
CA VAL A 106 -17.16 12.12 -20.73
C VAL A 106 -16.43 10.78 -20.55
N LEU A 107 -15.51 10.44 -21.46
CA LEU A 107 -14.74 9.21 -21.38
C LEU A 107 -13.89 9.15 -20.11
N TRP A 108 -13.24 10.25 -19.74
CA TRP A 108 -12.46 10.35 -18.49
C TRP A 108 -13.33 10.21 -17.25
N ALA A 109 -14.50 10.84 -17.23
CA ALA A 109 -15.44 10.70 -16.13
C ALA A 109 -15.94 9.25 -15.97
N VAL A 110 -16.30 8.60 -17.07
CA VAL A 110 -16.71 7.18 -17.09
C VAL A 110 -15.55 6.28 -16.65
N ALA A 111 -14.34 6.52 -17.16
CA ALA A 111 -13.15 5.75 -16.79
C ALA A 111 -12.88 5.82 -15.28
N TYR A 112 -12.95 7.02 -14.70
CA TYR A 112 -12.79 7.21 -13.25
C TYR A 112 -13.86 6.45 -12.47
N LEU A 113 -15.12 6.56 -12.89
CA LEU A 113 -16.25 5.87 -12.24
C LEU A 113 -16.11 4.35 -12.32
N LEU A 114 -15.69 3.81 -13.46
CA LEU A 114 -15.43 2.37 -13.62
C LEU A 114 -14.30 1.90 -12.70
N GLY A 115 -13.26 2.71 -12.52
CA GLY A 115 -12.21 2.45 -11.53
C GLY A 115 -12.78 2.36 -10.11
N LEU A 116 -13.62 3.32 -9.71
CA LEU A 116 -14.29 3.30 -8.41
C LEU A 116 -15.18 2.06 -8.22
N ILE A 117 -15.98 1.72 -9.23
CA ILE A 117 -16.87 0.55 -9.21
C ILE A 117 -16.04 -0.73 -9.10
N GLY A 118 -14.97 -0.87 -9.90
CA GLY A 118 -14.08 -2.03 -9.84
C GLY A 118 -13.48 -2.23 -8.44
N ARG A 119 -13.07 -1.14 -7.78
CA ARG A 119 -12.61 -1.20 -6.38
C ARG A 119 -13.71 -1.66 -5.44
N VAL A 120 -14.92 -1.11 -5.57
CA VAL A 120 -16.06 -1.50 -4.72
C VAL A 120 -16.38 -2.98 -4.90
N ILE A 121 -16.40 -3.49 -6.13
CA ILE A 121 -16.64 -4.92 -6.41
C ILE A 121 -15.61 -5.80 -5.71
N ILE A 122 -14.31 -5.48 -5.85
CA ILE A 122 -13.24 -6.26 -5.23
C ILE A 122 -13.35 -6.24 -3.70
N ARG A 123 -13.56 -5.06 -3.11
CA ARG A 123 -13.63 -4.91 -1.65
C ARG A 123 -14.90 -5.49 -1.05
N PHE A 124 -16.05 -5.31 -1.70
CA PHE A 124 -17.32 -5.87 -1.26
C PHE A 124 -17.29 -7.40 -1.31
N GLY A 125 -16.71 -7.97 -2.38
CA GLY A 125 -16.50 -9.41 -2.50
C GLY A 125 -15.34 -9.96 -1.66
N SER A 126 -14.59 -9.11 -0.94
CA SER A 126 -13.34 -9.48 -0.26
C SER A 126 -12.37 -10.27 -1.18
N LEU A 127 -12.40 -9.98 -2.48
CA LEU A 127 -11.62 -10.71 -3.47
C LEU A 127 -10.12 -10.49 -3.25
N ASP A 128 -9.73 -9.31 -2.77
CA ASP A 128 -8.36 -8.98 -2.42
C ASP A 128 -7.84 -9.77 -1.20
N ILE A 129 -8.74 -10.19 -0.30
CA ILE A 129 -8.39 -11.03 0.85
C ILE A 129 -8.24 -12.50 0.40
N ASN A 130 -9.23 -12.97 -0.37
CA ASN A 130 -9.35 -14.38 -0.76
C ASN A 130 -8.40 -14.79 -1.88
N LEU A 131 -8.03 -13.86 -2.77
CA LEU A 131 -7.20 -14.13 -3.95
C LEU A 131 -6.00 -13.19 -3.96
N ALA A 132 -4.79 -13.76 -3.91
CA ALA A 132 -3.56 -12.99 -3.85
C ALA A 132 -3.37 -12.02 -5.03
N TYR A 133 -3.91 -12.34 -6.20
CA TYR A 133 -3.80 -11.51 -7.40
C TYR A 133 -4.52 -10.15 -7.28
N PHE A 134 -5.60 -10.07 -6.50
CA PHE A 134 -6.36 -8.82 -6.31
C PHE A 134 -5.89 -8.00 -5.11
N ARG A 135 -4.84 -8.42 -4.41
CA ARG A 135 -4.27 -7.68 -3.27
C ARG A 135 -3.74 -6.33 -3.71
N PHE A 136 -4.06 -5.29 -2.94
CA PHE A 136 -3.49 -3.97 -3.15
C PHE A 136 -1.99 -3.96 -2.76
N ASN A 137 -1.20 -3.14 -3.44
CA ASN A 137 0.24 -3.02 -3.18
C ASN A 137 0.56 -2.50 -1.77
N ASN A 138 -0.36 -1.76 -1.14
CA ASN A 138 -0.19 -1.23 0.21
C ASN A 138 -0.35 -2.34 1.26
N LYS A 139 0.70 -3.16 1.44
CA LYS A 139 0.75 -4.25 2.41
C LYS A 139 0.52 -3.76 3.84
N TRP A 140 1.04 -2.58 4.17
CA TRP A 140 0.88 -1.95 5.48
C TRP A 140 -0.58 -1.66 5.82
N HIS A 141 -1.43 -1.41 4.83
CA HIS A 141 -2.86 -1.29 5.06
C HIS A 141 -3.45 -2.56 5.66
N TYR A 142 -3.16 -3.73 5.09
CA TYR A 142 -3.67 -5.01 5.57
C TYR A 142 -3.12 -5.36 6.96
N ILE A 143 -1.86 -5.03 7.22
CA ILE A 143 -1.24 -5.21 8.53
C ILE A 143 -1.91 -4.28 9.55
N PHE A 144 -1.89 -2.97 9.34
CA PHE A 144 -2.42 -2.02 10.33
C PHE A 144 -3.94 -1.98 10.43
N SER A 145 -4.68 -2.58 9.50
CA SER A 145 -6.13 -2.82 9.66
C SER A 145 -6.43 -4.16 10.32
N GLY A 146 -5.46 -5.08 10.38
CA GLY A 146 -5.64 -6.47 10.79
C GLY A 146 -6.32 -7.36 9.75
N GLU A 147 -6.62 -6.85 8.56
CA GLU A 147 -7.19 -7.66 7.48
C GLU A 147 -6.27 -8.82 7.05
N ILE A 148 -4.97 -8.69 7.28
CA ILE A 148 -3.99 -9.75 7.02
C ILE A 148 -4.32 -11.04 7.76
N THR A 149 -5.01 -11.00 8.91
CA THR A 149 -5.39 -12.22 9.65
C THR A 149 -6.49 -13.01 8.95
N ARG A 150 -7.17 -12.43 7.97
CA ARG A 150 -8.22 -13.09 7.17
C ARG A 150 -7.67 -13.71 5.89
N PHE A 151 -6.37 -13.57 5.63
CA PHE A 151 -5.75 -14.10 4.43
C PHE A 151 -5.65 -15.63 4.52
N PRO A 152 -6.03 -16.39 3.47
CA PRO A 152 -6.02 -17.86 3.49
C PRO A 152 -4.62 -18.48 3.72
N ASP A 153 -3.57 -17.77 3.35
CA ASP A 153 -2.16 -18.15 3.49
C ASP A 153 -1.59 -17.91 4.89
N VAL A 154 -2.33 -17.22 5.78
CA VAL A 154 -1.89 -16.98 7.16
C VAL A 154 -2.42 -18.10 8.05
N GLN A 155 -1.50 -18.90 8.60
CA GLN A 155 -1.80 -20.02 9.50
C GLN A 155 -2.17 -19.55 10.91
N ARG A 156 -3.19 -18.69 11.03
CA ARG A 156 -3.72 -18.20 12.31
C ARG A 156 -5.24 -18.04 12.23
N PRO A 157 -5.97 -18.21 13.34
CA PRO A 157 -7.40 -17.95 13.36
C PRO A 157 -7.68 -16.49 13.01
N PRO A 158 -8.68 -16.20 12.18
CA PRO A 158 -9.01 -14.84 11.79
C PRO A 158 -9.53 -14.05 12.99
N ILE A 159 -9.00 -12.85 13.17
CA ILE A 159 -9.49 -11.93 14.20
C ILE A 159 -10.77 -11.28 13.64
N THR A 160 -11.89 -11.56 14.27
CA THR A 160 -13.21 -11.06 13.84
C THR A 160 -13.48 -9.63 14.30
N ARG A 161 -12.82 -9.18 15.38
CA ARG A 161 -13.03 -7.87 15.97
C ARG A 161 -11.71 -7.25 16.46
N ILE A 162 -11.51 -6.00 16.06
CA ILE A 162 -10.33 -5.20 16.44
C ILE A 162 -10.85 -3.85 16.92
N ASP A 163 -10.75 -3.58 18.22
CA ASP A 163 -11.11 -2.27 18.78
C ASP A 163 -9.89 -1.36 18.89
N MET A 164 -8.70 -1.94 19.12
CA MET A 164 -7.45 -1.20 19.27
C MET A 164 -6.30 -1.91 18.58
N ARG A 165 -5.35 -1.10 18.11
CA ARG A 165 -4.12 -1.53 17.46
C ARG A 165 -2.97 -0.98 18.28
N VAL A 166 -2.30 -1.85 19.02
CA VAL A 166 -1.20 -1.48 19.90
C VAL A 166 0.10 -1.83 19.19
N VAL A 167 1.00 -0.86 19.13
CA VAL A 167 2.28 -0.99 18.44
C VAL A 167 3.39 -0.78 19.46
N ASP A 168 4.33 -1.72 19.47
CA ASP A 168 5.61 -1.60 20.13
C ASP A 168 6.69 -1.44 19.05
N MET A 169 7.44 -0.35 19.12
CA MET A 169 8.51 -0.05 18.18
C MET A 169 9.84 0.05 18.90
N LEU A 170 10.82 -0.73 18.45
CA LEU A 170 12.21 -0.50 18.83
C LEU A 170 12.76 0.64 17.98
N VAL A 171 13.16 1.72 18.62
CA VAL A 171 13.69 2.92 17.96
C VAL A 171 15.13 3.12 18.39
N ASP A 172 16.01 3.27 17.41
CA ASP A 172 17.41 3.59 17.65
C ASP A 172 17.59 5.11 17.80
N THR A 173 18.20 5.52 18.91
CA THR A 173 18.45 6.91 19.24
C THR A 173 19.92 7.12 19.58
N ALA A 174 20.38 8.37 19.56
CA ALA A 174 21.77 8.69 19.92
C ALA A 174 22.12 8.23 21.36
N ASP A 175 21.13 8.16 22.25
CA ASP A 175 21.27 7.79 23.65
C ASP A 175 21.04 6.28 23.89
N GLY A 176 20.91 5.49 22.82
CA GLY A 176 20.66 4.05 22.86
C GLY A 176 19.29 3.65 22.33
N SER A 177 18.97 2.36 22.45
CA SER A 177 17.72 1.78 21.97
C SER A 177 16.56 2.04 22.92
N ILE A 178 15.43 2.53 22.40
CA ILE A 178 14.22 2.83 23.19
C ILE A 178 13.03 2.12 22.55
N ILE A 179 12.22 1.43 23.36
CA ILE A 179 10.92 0.91 22.94
C ILE A 179 9.85 1.97 23.18
N TYR A 180 9.14 2.34 22.11
CA TYR A 180 7.92 3.13 22.18
C TYR A 180 6.70 2.23 22.00
N SER A 181 5.81 2.25 22.98
CA SER A 181 4.55 1.50 23.01
C SER A 181 3.37 2.46 22.95
N GLY A 182 2.41 2.27 22.06
CA GLY A 182 1.23 3.13 21.99
C GLY A 182 0.12 2.60 21.09
N ILE A 183 -0.99 3.34 21.02
CA ILE A 183 -2.13 3.02 20.15
C ILE A 183 -1.90 3.67 18.79
N LEU A 184 -1.90 2.87 17.73
CA LEU A 184 -1.76 3.32 16.35
C LEU A 184 -2.98 4.13 15.90
N GLN A 185 -2.74 5.40 15.61
CA GLN A 185 -3.74 6.31 15.07
C GLN A 185 -3.65 6.36 13.55
N ASP A 186 -2.44 6.58 13.01
CA ASP A 186 -2.23 6.68 11.56
C ASP A 186 -0.80 6.30 11.15
N TYR A 187 -0.55 6.22 9.84
CA TYR A 187 0.76 5.98 9.24
C TYR A 187 0.90 6.71 7.88
N SER A 188 2.10 7.18 7.55
CA SER A 188 2.40 7.74 6.22
C SER A 188 3.20 6.74 5.38
N LEU A 189 3.06 6.83 4.05
CA LEU A 189 3.89 6.11 3.10
C LEU A 189 4.73 7.09 2.28
N ASN A 190 5.94 6.68 1.91
CA ASN A 190 6.80 7.41 0.97
C ASN A 190 6.32 7.20 -0.49
N ASN A 191 7.01 7.81 -1.45
CA ASN A 191 6.68 7.70 -2.87
C ASN A 191 6.81 6.26 -3.43
N ASN A 192 7.51 5.37 -2.74
CA ASN A 192 7.69 3.96 -3.11
C ASN A 192 6.64 3.05 -2.45
N ALA A 193 5.62 3.62 -1.79
CA ALA A 193 4.63 2.91 -0.98
C ALA A 193 5.24 2.15 0.22
N GLU A 194 6.42 2.55 0.69
CA GLU A 194 7.04 2.04 1.91
C GLU A 194 6.64 2.88 3.11
N LEU A 195 6.73 2.31 4.32
CA LEU A 195 6.37 3.00 5.55
C LEU A 195 7.34 4.17 5.80
N ASP A 196 6.78 5.36 6.04
CA ASP A 196 7.55 6.58 6.22
C ASP A 196 7.50 7.07 7.67
N SER A 197 6.31 7.07 8.28
CA SER A 197 6.15 7.38 9.69
C SER A 197 4.93 6.68 10.30
N LEU A 198 4.97 6.50 11.62
CA LEU A 198 3.83 6.02 12.39
C LEU A 198 3.40 7.09 13.38
N THR A 199 2.09 7.32 13.48
CA THR A 199 1.48 8.24 14.43
C THR A 199 0.80 7.43 15.53
N LEU A 200 1.32 7.55 16.75
CA LEU A 200 0.81 6.89 17.93
C LEU A 200 0.13 7.89 18.89
N SER A 201 -0.76 7.36 19.72
CA SER A 201 -1.34 8.05 20.89
C SER A 201 -1.12 7.22 22.15
N HIS A 202 -1.30 7.83 23.32
CA HIS A 202 -1.11 7.16 24.62
C HIS A 202 0.25 6.46 24.73
N VAL A 203 1.32 7.17 24.35
CA VAL A 203 2.64 6.58 24.20
C VAL A 203 3.37 6.44 25.52
N PHE A 204 4.01 5.29 25.69
CA PHE A 204 4.98 5.02 26.74
C PHE A 204 6.34 4.76 26.09
N ARG A 205 7.41 5.24 26.73
CA ARG A 205 8.79 4.93 26.35
C ARG A 205 9.45 4.07 27.41
N ARG A 206 10.31 3.15 26.96
CA ARG A 206 11.11 2.27 27.81
C ARG A 206 12.51 2.12 27.21
N PRO A 207 13.56 2.66 27.86
CA PRO A 207 14.93 2.44 27.40
C PRO A 207 15.32 0.97 27.54
N LEU A 208 16.03 0.44 26.55
CA LEU A 208 16.78 -0.82 26.63
C LEU A 208 18.19 -0.46 27.11
N THR A 209 18.32 -0.12 28.38
CA THR A 209 19.65 -0.09 29.01
C THR A 209 20.09 -1.52 29.28
N GLU A 210 21.26 -1.89 28.77
CA GLU A 210 22.02 -3.01 29.32
C GLU A 210 22.40 -2.67 30.77
N GLU A 211 22.35 -3.66 31.64
CA GLU A 211 22.63 -3.50 33.06
C GLU A 211 24.03 -2.93 33.28
N VAL A 212 24.11 -1.80 33.99
CA VAL A 212 25.37 -1.37 34.59
C VAL A 212 25.55 -2.19 35.85
N ASN A 213 26.58 -3.04 35.88
CA ASN A 213 27.05 -3.78 37.05
C ASN A 213 27.12 -2.84 38.26
N GLY A 214 26.17 -2.98 39.20
CA GLY A 214 26.28 -2.34 40.49
C GLY A 214 27.20 -3.19 41.35
N LYS A 215 28.34 -2.65 41.78
CA LYS A 215 29.12 -3.30 42.84
C LYS A 215 28.40 -3.09 44.16
N ASN A 216 28.10 -4.16 44.87
CA ASN A 216 27.67 -4.06 46.27
C ASN A 216 28.83 -3.56 47.16
N ASP A 217 28.56 -3.21 48.41
CA ASP A 217 29.60 -2.74 49.37
C ASP A 217 30.72 -3.79 49.63
N ALA A 218 30.55 -5.02 49.13
CA ALA A 218 31.53 -6.10 49.16
C ALA A 218 32.34 -6.25 47.85
N GLY A 219 32.07 -5.44 46.83
CA GLY A 219 32.79 -5.44 45.56
C GLY A 219 32.36 -6.51 44.55
N GLU A 220 31.31 -7.29 44.84
CA GLU A 220 30.73 -8.27 43.92
C GLU A 220 29.80 -7.57 42.92
N GLU A 221 29.86 -8.03 41.67
CA GLU A 221 28.94 -7.57 40.62
C GLU A 221 27.53 -8.09 40.92
N VAL A 222 26.62 -7.19 41.28
CA VAL A 222 25.20 -7.50 41.42
C VAL A 222 24.49 -7.06 40.15
N LEU A 223 23.86 -8.02 39.47
CA LEU A 223 22.88 -7.79 38.41
C LEU A 223 21.67 -7.05 39.01
N VAL A 224 21.65 -5.73 38.88
CA VAL A 224 20.49 -4.92 39.28
C VAL A 224 19.47 -4.95 38.13
N GLN A 225 18.64 -5.99 38.11
CA GLN A 225 17.54 -6.20 37.13
C GLN A 225 16.43 -5.13 37.18
N ALA A 226 16.60 -4.00 37.86
CA ALA A 226 15.49 -3.18 38.33
C ALA A 226 15.11 -1.98 37.44
N GLN A 227 15.88 -1.63 36.40
CA GLN A 227 15.58 -0.42 35.59
C GLN A 227 14.88 -0.69 34.25
N SER A 228 14.96 -1.90 33.68
CA SER A 228 14.38 -2.23 32.36
C SER A 228 12.85 -2.39 32.33
N GLN A 229 12.18 -2.33 33.48
CA GLN A 229 10.73 -2.48 33.63
C GLN A 229 9.98 -1.14 33.67
N ARG A 230 10.65 0.00 33.91
CA ARG A 230 9.96 1.28 34.09
C ARG A 230 9.48 1.86 32.75
N LYS A 231 8.16 1.89 32.56
CA LYS A 231 7.49 2.57 31.44
C LYS A 231 7.24 4.03 31.81
N TYR A 232 7.77 4.96 31.02
CA TYR A 232 7.54 6.39 31.20
C TYR A 232 6.50 6.87 30.21
N LYS A 233 5.43 7.51 30.68
CA LYS A 233 4.44 8.12 29.79
C LYS A 233 5.08 9.31 29.06
N VAL A 234 4.97 9.33 27.74
CA VAL A 234 5.39 10.48 26.93
C VAL A 234 4.22 11.48 26.92
N PRO A 235 4.42 12.73 27.38
CA PRO A 235 3.36 13.73 27.33
C PRO A 235 3.04 14.11 25.88
N GLY A 236 1.76 14.34 25.58
CA GLY A 236 1.29 14.72 24.25
C GLY A 236 0.05 13.95 23.82
N ALA A 237 -0.66 14.48 22.82
CA ALA A 237 -1.83 13.80 22.24
C ALA A 237 -1.41 12.78 21.16
N LEU A 238 -0.44 13.17 20.32
CA LEU A 238 0.09 12.36 19.23
C LEU A 238 1.61 12.39 19.26
N MET A 239 2.23 11.25 18.94
CA MET A 239 3.66 11.11 18.72
C MET A 239 3.88 10.55 17.32
N VAL A 240 4.68 11.24 16.52
CA VAL A 240 5.07 10.80 15.18
C VAL A 240 6.49 10.27 15.23
N ILE A 241 6.68 9.02 14.82
CA ILE A 241 7.98 8.35 14.81
C ILE A 241 8.35 8.07 13.34
N PRO A 242 9.46 8.63 12.83
CA PRO A 242 9.96 8.32 11.49
C PRO A 242 10.36 6.84 11.41
N TYR A 243 9.91 6.15 10.37
CA TYR A 243 10.22 4.74 10.15
C TYR A 243 11.72 4.50 9.93
N SER A 244 12.45 5.50 9.42
CA SER A 244 13.91 5.46 9.27
C SER A 244 14.69 5.30 10.59
N LYS A 245 14.03 5.48 11.74
CA LYS A 245 14.60 5.25 13.07
C LYS A 245 14.09 3.97 13.74
N VAL A 246 13.12 3.29 13.13
CA VAL A 246 12.49 2.09 13.68
C VAL A 246 13.27 0.86 13.21
N VAL A 247 13.76 0.07 14.17
CA VAL A 247 14.48 -1.18 13.91
C VAL A 247 13.49 -2.33 13.71
N ASN A 248 12.49 -2.43 14.58
CA ASN A 248 11.45 -3.45 14.47
C ASN A 248 10.09 -2.90 14.93
N ILE A 249 9.03 -3.56 14.46
CA ILE A 249 7.65 -3.27 14.83
C ILE A 249 7.01 -4.58 15.29
N ASN A 250 6.45 -4.55 16.48
CA ASN A 250 5.56 -5.58 16.97
C ASN A 250 4.14 -5.00 17.07
N LEU A 251 3.16 -5.70 16.51
CA LEU A 251 1.78 -5.23 16.39
C LEU A 251 0.83 -6.21 17.07
N HIS A 252 0.01 -5.66 17.97
CA HIS A 252 -1.01 -6.39 18.69
C HIS A 252 -2.40 -5.81 18.36
N TYR A 253 -3.34 -6.69 18.03
CA TYR A 253 -4.75 -6.34 17.90
C TYR A 253 -5.46 -6.69 19.20
N ALA A 254 -6.19 -5.73 19.76
CA ALA A 254 -6.93 -5.91 21.00
C ALA A 254 -8.43 -5.67 20.78
N ALA A 255 -9.25 -6.55 21.37
CA ALA A 255 -10.68 -6.36 21.54
C ALA A 255 -10.96 -5.87 22.97
N LEU A 256 -11.81 -4.86 23.10
CA LEU A 256 -12.31 -4.39 24.38
C LEU A 256 -13.39 -5.35 24.88
N ASN A 257 -13.16 -5.94 26.05
CA ASN A 257 -14.18 -6.71 26.77
C ASN A 257 -15.35 -5.77 27.12
N ARG A 258 -16.47 -5.91 26.42
CA ARG A 258 -17.72 -5.25 26.78
C ARG A 258 -18.45 -6.12 27.81
N PRO A 259 -19.00 -5.55 28.90
CA PRO A 259 -19.76 -6.34 29.85
C PRO A 259 -20.95 -7.01 29.15
N GLY A 260 -20.96 -8.36 29.14
CA GLY A 260 -22.00 -9.20 28.52
C GLY A 260 -21.57 -10.01 27.30
N GLU A 261 -20.35 -9.87 26.80
CA GLU A 261 -19.83 -10.64 25.65
C GLU A 261 -18.95 -11.81 26.12
N ILE A 262 -19.23 -13.04 25.65
CA ILE A 262 -18.38 -14.21 25.89
C ILE A 262 -17.05 -14.00 25.13
N GLN A 263 -15.92 -14.16 25.82
CA GLN A 263 -14.59 -14.02 25.23
C GLN A 263 -14.42 -14.98 24.05
N ILE A 264 -14.34 -14.43 22.83
CA ILE A 264 -13.78 -15.13 21.68
C ILE A 264 -12.52 -14.35 21.28
N GLY A 265 -11.36 -14.87 21.66
CA GLY A 265 -10.07 -14.49 21.09
C GLY A 265 -9.32 -13.34 21.78
N SER A 266 -8.84 -13.56 23.00
CA SER A 266 -7.47 -13.14 23.31
C SER A 266 -6.55 -14.27 22.83
N LEU A 267 -5.51 -13.96 22.05
CA LEU A 267 -4.48 -14.95 21.73
C LEU A 267 -3.99 -15.54 23.06
N PRO A 268 -4.03 -16.88 23.27
CA PRO A 268 -3.25 -17.46 24.33
C PRO A 268 -1.79 -17.05 24.11
N ALA A 269 -1.09 -16.72 25.20
CA ALA A 269 0.36 -16.56 25.12
C ALA A 269 0.94 -17.81 24.43
N PRO A 270 1.98 -17.68 23.58
CA PRO A 270 2.65 -18.85 23.03
C PRO A 270 3.00 -19.78 24.20
N ASP A 271 2.60 -21.04 24.08
CA ASP A 271 2.98 -22.05 25.07
C ASP A 271 4.49 -22.19 24.99
N LEU A 272 5.19 -21.71 26.01
CA LEU A 272 6.64 -21.80 26.08
C LEU A 272 7.13 -23.26 26.15
N ASN A 273 6.22 -24.23 26.27
CA ASN A 273 6.48 -25.66 26.21
C ASN A 273 6.07 -26.30 24.87
N ASP A 274 5.69 -25.52 23.85
CA ASP A 274 5.40 -26.07 22.52
C ASP A 274 6.70 -26.67 21.94
N PRO A 275 6.76 -28.00 21.71
CA PRO A 275 7.96 -28.65 21.19
C PRO A 275 8.33 -28.21 19.77
N ASP A 276 7.44 -27.51 19.06
CA ASP A 276 7.71 -26.94 17.72
C ASP A 276 8.30 -25.51 17.77
N LEU A 277 8.42 -24.89 18.96
CA LEU A 277 9.19 -23.66 19.14
C LEU A 277 10.68 -24.01 19.06
N ILE A 278 11.27 -23.78 17.88
CA ILE A 278 12.72 -23.87 17.67
C ILE A 278 13.42 -22.97 18.68
N THR A 279 13.91 -23.57 19.76
CA THR A 279 14.77 -22.87 20.71
C THR A 279 16.12 -22.67 20.05
N HIS A 280 16.77 -21.53 20.31
CA HIS A 280 18.04 -21.13 19.70
C HIS A 280 19.24 -22.09 19.96
N GLY A 281 19.02 -23.25 20.61
CA GLY A 281 20.03 -24.29 20.84
C GLY A 281 20.20 -25.30 19.69
N ASP A 282 19.19 -25.51 18.85
CA ASP A 282 19.20 -26.62 17.88
C ASP A 282 19.91 -26.31 16.55
N ILE A 283 20.37 -25.08 16.36
CA ILE A 283 21.06 -24.67 15.11
C ILE A 283 22.59 -24.86 15.20
N ILE A 284 23.14 -25.10 16.40
CA ILE A 284 24.60 -25.18 16.59
C ILE A 284 25.13 -26.64 16.56
N SER A 285 24.30 -27.67 16.68
CA SER A 285 24.79 -29.07 16.68
C SER A 285 25.12 -29.63 15.29
N ASP A 286 24.55 -29.07 14.22
CA ASP A 286 24.65 -29.67 12.87
C ASP A 286 25.74 -29.07 11.98
N MET A 287 26.57 -28.15 12.50
CA MET A 287 27.68 -27.56 11.75
C MET A 287 29.07 -28.17 12.03
N ASP A 288 29.22 -29.07 13.00
CA ASP A 288 30.54 -29.58 13.41
C ASP A 288 30.88 -31.03 12.93
N GLU A 289 29.93 -31.76 12.32
CA GLU A 289 30.19 -33.13 11.81
C GLU A 289 30.64 -33.19 10.32
N GLY A 290 30.81 -32.04 9.66
CA GLY A 290 31.09 -31.98 8.21
C GLY A 290 32.55 -31.96 7.76
N GLN A 291 33.55 -31.90 8.65
CA GLN A 291 34.96 -31.70 8.25
C GLN A 291 35.91 -32.89 8.41
N ASN A 292 35.42 -34.11 8.69
CA ASN A 292 36.30 -35.29 8.75
C ASN A 292 35.74 -36.49 7.96
N ALA A 293 35.58 -36.36 6.64
CA ALA A 293 35.62 -37.51 5.73
C ALA A 293 35.77 -37.09 4.25
N ARG A 294 36.98 -37.32 3.72
CA ARG A 294 37.39 -37.40 2.29
C ARG A 294 37.58 -36.11 1.50
#